data_AF-A0AAD1H4B2-F1
#
_entry.id   AF-A0AAD1H4B2-F1
#
_cell.length_a   1.000
_cell.length_b   1.000
_cell.length_c   1.000
_cell.angle_alpha   90.00
_cell.angle_beta   90.00
_cell.angle_gamma   90.00
#
_symmetry.space_group_name_H-M   'P 1'
#
loop_
_entity.id
_entity.type
_entity.pdbx_description
1 polymer ?
#
loop_
_entity_poly.entity_id
_entity_poly.type
_entity_poly.pdbx_seq_one_letter_code
_entity_poly.pdbx_strand_id
1 'polypeptide(L)'
;MTALCGFADLGALVEAARTFRDLDGIAALELIDGRAGLLMAEHLGVTAPVRADWLLLVELASDHDQTQRLADALDGLQTCGEPAVGVDTAAQQRLWRVRESVSEVLGVYGPPLKFDVSLPLAVISEFARLAGQLVHRHAPDALPVLFGHIGEGNLHLNVLRCALQQEHALYAAMMGLIADCGGNVSSEHGVGSRKRAYVGMSREPADIAAMRTVKHAFDPTGYLNAAVLFD
;
A
#
# COMPACT_ATOMS: atom_id res chain seq x y z
N MET A 1 14.47 14.03 8.13
CA MET A 1 13.39 15.03 8.14
C MET A 1 12.15 14.36 7.59
N THR A 2 10.97 14.64 8.13
CA THR A 2 9.72 14.01 7.68
C THR A 2 8.68 15.08 7.41
N ALA A 3 7.91 14.95 6.33
CA ALA A 3 6.76 15.79 6.03
C ALA A 3 5.50 14.92 5.87
N LEU A 4 4.36 15.43 6.33
CA LEU A 4 3.04 14.85 6.04
C LEU A 4 2.20 15.87 5.27
N CYS A 5 1.86 15.53 4.04
CA CYS A 5 1.12 16.38 3.11
C CYS A 5 -0.29 15.82 2.90
N GLY A 6 -1.29 16.69 2.79
CA GLY A 6 -2.67 16.30 2.50
C GLY A 6 -3.11 16.68 1.10
N PHE A 7 -3.85 15.78 0.43
CA PHE A 7 -4.37 15.94 -0.93
C PHE A 7 -5.85 15.58 -1.02
N ALA A 8 -6.60 16.32 -1.85
CA ALA A 8 -8.01 16.06 -2.12
C ALA A 8 -8.20 14.95 -3.17
N ASP A 9 -7.18 14.75 -4.01
CA ASP A 9 -7.21 13.80 -5.11
C ASP A 9 -6.00 12.87 -5.04
N LEU A 10 -6.24 11.59 -5.36
CA LEU A 10 -5.19 10.57 -5.37
C LEU A 10 -4.20 10.80 -6.52
N GLY A 11 -4.66 11.28 -7.67
CA GLY A 11 -3.77 11.66 -8.78
C GLY A 11 -2.77 12.74 -8.38
N ALA A 12 -3.23 13.78 -7.69
CA ALA A 12 -2.34 14.81 -7.15
C ALA A 12 -1.28 14.26 -6.17
N LEU A 13 -1.67 13.33 -5.30
CA LEU A 13 -0.73 12.63 -4.41
C LEU A 13 0.29 11.80 -5.22
N VAL A 14 -0.16 11.05 -6.21
CA VAL A 14 0.70 10.21 -7.05
C VAL A 14 1.72 11.05 -7.81
N GLU A 15 1.33 12.20 -8.38
CA GLU A 15 2.27 13.11 -9.03
C GLU A 15 3.26 13.71 -8.02
N ALA A 16 2.82 14.08 -6.81
CA ALA A 16 3.73 14.51 -5.75
C ALA A 16 4.75 13.41 -5.40
N ALA A 17 4.29 12.17 -5.24
CA ALA A 17 5.15 11.03 -4.94
C ALA A 17 6.18 10.77 -6.06
N ARG A 18 5.84 11.01 -7.33
CA ARG A 18 6.81 10.96 -8.43
C ARG A 18 7.88 12.03 -8.30
N THR A 19 7.49 13.27 -8.03
CA THR A 19 8.44 14.38 -7.81
C THR A 19 9.41 14.06 -6.68
N PHE A 20 8.90 13.53 -5.55
CA PHE A 20 9.77 13.18 -4.42
C PHE A 20 10.65 11.96 -4.66
N ARG A 21 10.19 10.97 -5.45
CA ARG A 21 10.94 9.74 -5.72
C ARG A 21 12.32 10.01 -6.30
N ASP A 22 12.43 11.05 -7.12
CA ASP A 22 13.67 11.41 -7.80
C ASP A 22 14.55 12.38 -6.99
N LEU A 23 14.13 12.75 -5.76
CA LEU A 23 14.94 13.59 -4.89
C LEU A 23 16.05 12.81 -4.21
N ASP A 24 17.22 13.44 -4.12
CA ASP A 24 18.34 12.93 -3.36
C ASP A 24 17.99 12.85 -1.86
N GLY A 25 18.41 11.74 -1.23
CA GLY A 25 18.13 11.45 0.18
C GLY A 25 16.72 10.94 0.47
N ILE A 26 15.90 10.58 -0.53
CA ILE A 26 14.59 9.97 -0.27
C ILE A 26 14.74 8.62 0.46
N ALA A 27 14.11 8.52 1.63
CA ALA A 27 14.14 7.34 2.49
C ALA A 27 12.80 6.62 2.53
N ALA A 28 11.69 7.38 2.51
CA ALA A 28 10.34 6.80 2.48
C ALA A 28 9.34 7.69 1.74
N LEU A 29 8.38 7.04 1.10
CA LEU A 29 7.20 7.63 0.50
C LEU A 29 5.99 6.75 0.78
N GLU A 30 5.13 7.19 1.69
CA GLU A 30 3.99 6.41 2.16
C GLU A 30 2.67 7.09 1.79
N LEU A 31 1.80 6.34 1.12
CA LEU A 31 0.40 6.71 0.90
C LEU A 31 -0.45 6.23 2.08
N ILE A 32 -1.34 7.09 2.55
CA ILE A 32 -2.33 6.77 3.58
C ILE A 32 -3.70 7.29 3.13
N ASP A 33 -4.70 6.42 3.17
CA ASP A 33 -6.11 6.81 3.01
C ASP A 33 -6.55 7.75 4.13
N GLY A 34 -7.12 8.90 3.80
CA GLY A 34 -7.63 9.86 4.78
C GLY A 34 -8.71 9.26 5.69
N ARG A 35 -9.47 8.27 5.19
CA ARG A 35 -10.45 7.52 6.00
C ARG A 35 -9.76 6.76 7.13
N ALA A 36 -8.60 6.14 6.89
CA ALA A 36 -7.82 5.52 7.96
C ALA A 36 -7.42 6.55 9.02
N GLY A 37 -7.06 7.77 8.60
CA GLY A 37 -6.80 8.91 9.48
C GLY A 37 -7.95 9.20 10.45
N LEU A 38 -9.19 9.18 9.95
CA LEU A 38 -10.38 9.39 10.79
C LEU A 38 -10.60 8.25 11.78
N LEU A 39 -10.42 6.99 11.33
CA LEU A 39 -10.55 5.82 12.21
C LEU A 39 -9.48 5.86 13.31
N MET A 40 -8.25 6.24 13.00
CA MET A 40 -7.16 6.34 13.98
C MET A 40 -7.46 7.38 15.07
N ALA A 41 -8.03 8.52 14.67
CA ALA A 41 -8.44 9.55 15.62
C ALA A 41 -9.57 9.04 16.55
N GLU A 42 -10.52 8.28 16.00
CA GLU A 42 -11.65 7.71 16.75
C GLU A 42 -11.22 6.61 17.73
N HIS A 43 -10.43 5.63 17.28
CA HIS A 43 -10.16 4.40 18.05
C HIS A 43 -8.85 4.44 18.83
N LEU A 44 -7.85 5.19 18.36
CA LEU A 44 -6.50 5.18 18.92
C LEU A 44 -6.07 6.53 19.51
N GLY A 45 -6.87 7.59 19.32
CA GLY A 45 -6.51 8.96 19.70
C GLY A 45 -5.31 9.50 18.90
N VAL A 46 -4.99 8.91 17.75
CA VAL A 46 -3.92 9.36 16.85
C VAL A 46 -4.52 10.22 15.75
N THR A 47 -4.28 11.52 15.81
CA THR A 47 -4.82 12.49 14.86
C THR A 47 -3.74 12.92 13.86
N ALA A 48 -4.02 12.78 12.57
CA ALA A 48 -3.17 13.35 11.53
C ALA A 48 -3.17 14.89 11.64
N PRO A 49 -2.01 15.56 11.61
CA PRO A 49 -1.94 17.02 11.71
C PRO A 49 -2.55 17.74 10.50
N VAL A 50 -2.74 17.03 9.38
CA VAL A 50 -3.40 17.54 8.17
C VAL A 50 -4.63 16.69 7.89
N ARG A 51 -5.76 17.34 7.60
CA ARG A 51 -7.01 16.66 7.21
C ARG A 51 -7.19 16.73 5.70
N ALA A 52 -7.22 15.58 5.05
CA ALA A 52 -7.42 15.45 3.62
C ALA A 52 -7.95 14.05 3.27
N ASP A 53 -8.37 13.84 2.01
CA ASP A 53 -8.84 12.53 1.54
C ASP A 53 -7.68 11.55 1.34
N TRP A 54 -6.49 12.07 1.07
CA TRP A 54 -5.26 11.30 0.92
C TRP A 54 -4.11 12.00 1.64
N LEU A 55 -3.24 11.23 2.29
CA LEU A 55 -2.05 11.75 2.97
C LEU A 55 -0.80 11.09 2.38
N LEU A 56 0.23 11.90 2.14
CA LEU A 56 1.57 11.46 1.75
C LEU A 56 2.55 11.74 2.89
N LEU A 57 3.18 10.71 3.43
CA LEU A 57 4.35 10.86 4.30
C LEU A 57 5.61 10.77 3.44
N VAL A 58 6.46 11.77 3.57
CA VAL A 58 7.74 11.89 2.87
C VAL A 58 8.84 11.91 3.92
N GLU A 59 9.84 11.04 3.80
CA GLU A 59 11.03 11.09 4.65
C GLU A 59 12.28 11.28 3.80
N LEU A 60 13.08 12.28 4.17
CA LEU A 60 14.43 12.48 3.67
C LEU A 60 15.44 12.13 4.75
N ALA A 61 16.39 11.24 4.44
CA ALA A 61 17.53 10.89 5.28
C ALA A 61 18.84 11.22 4.54
N SER A 62 19.65 12.09 5.14
CA SER A 62 20.92 12.56 4.58
C SER A 62 21.87 12.94 5.70
N ASP A 63 23.17 12.91 5.42
CA ASP A 63 24.23 13.36 6.32
C ASP A 63 24.42 14.89 6.33
N HIS A 64 23.71 15.60 5.45
CA HIS A 64 23.70 17.06 5.39
C HIS A 64 22.27 17.63 5.48
N ASP A 65 22.18 18.95 5.66
CA ASP A 65 20.89 19.64 5.74
C ASP A 65 20.15 19.57 4.39
N GLN A 66 18.88 19.18 4.46
CA GLN A 66 17.96 18.96 3.34
C GLN A 66 16.75 19.92 3.40
N THR A 67 16.73 20.86 4.35
CA THR A 67 15.57 21.69 4.66
C THR A 67 15.09 22.50 3.45
N GLN A 68 16.01 23.19 2.77
CA GLN A 68 15.64 23.98 1.60
C GLN A 68 15.11 23.10 0.45
N ARG A 69 15.73 21.94 0.21
CA ARG A 69 15.29 21.01 -0.84
C ARG A 69 13.88 20.50 -0.57
N LEU A 70 13.57 20.16 0.69
CA LEU A 70 12.23 19.75 1.09
C LEU A 70 11.23 20.89 0.90
N ALA A 71 11.58 22.12 1.34
CA ALA A 71 10.72 23.29 1.19
C ALA A 71 10.41 23.58 -0.30
N ASP A 72 11.44 23.61 -1.15
CA ASP A 72 11.28 23.86 -2.59
C ASP A 72 10.38 22.78 -3.25
N ALA A 73 10.54 21.52 -2.86
CA ALA A 73 9.73 20.42 -3.36
C ALA A 73 8.26 20.50 -2.88
N LEU A 74 8.03 21.02 -1.67
CA LEU A 74 6.68 21.22 -1.11
C LEU A 74 5.95 22.41 -1.75
N ASP A 75 6.66 23.51 -2.04
CA ASP A 75 6.09 24.74 -2.62
C ASP A 75 5.43 24.49 -4.00
N GLY A 76 5.90 23.48 -4.74
CA GLY A 76 5.34 23.10 -6.04
C GLY A 76 4.04 22.28 -5.98
N LEU A 77 3.59 21.88 -4.79
CA LEU A 77 2.48 20.93 -4.64
C LEU A 77 1.14 21.62 -4.41
N GLN A 78 0.06 21.00 -4.90
CA GLN A 78 -1.30 21.42 -4.63
C GLN A 78 -1.86 20.62 -3.45
N THR A 79 -1.59 21.08 -2.22
CA THR A 79 -2.05 20.45 -0.98
C THR A 79 -3.35 21.09 -0.46
N CYS A 80 -4.13 20.35 0.34
CA CYS A 80 -5.35 20.84 0.98
C CYS A 80 -5.11 21.82 2.15
N GLY A 81 -3.85 22.02 2.53
CA GLY A 81 -3.43 22.82 3.66
C GLY A 81 -1.91 22.78 3.81
N GLU A 82 -1.41 23.45 4.85
CA GLU A 82 0.02 23.50 5.12
C GLU A 82 0.54 22.10 5.50
N PRO A 83 1.58 21.59 4.80
CA PRO A 83 2.24 20.35 5.18
C PRO A 83 2.80 20.42 6.60
N ALA A 84 2.63 19.34 7.37
CA ALA A 84 3.26 19.24 8.68
C ALA A 84 4.69 18.73 8.52
N VAL A 85 5.70 19.51 8.95
CA VAL A 85 7.12 19.15 8.83
C VAL A 85 7.74 18.89 10.20
N GLY A 86 8.46 17.77 10.32
CA GLY A 86 9.23 17.38 11.49
C GLY A 86 10.72 17.30 11.17
N VAL A 87 11.51 18.14 11.85
CA VAL A 87 12.97 18.23 11.66
C VAL A 87 13.76 17.57 12.79
N ASP A 88 13.22 17.55 14.00
CA ASP A 88 13.77 16.83 15.14
C ASP A 88 13.22 15.40 15.24
N THR A 89 13.89 14.53 16.00
CA THR A 89 13.50 13.12 16.16
C THR A 89 12.07 12.95 16.69
N ALA A 90 11.66 13.76 17.67
CA ALA A 90 10.34 13.62 18.27
C ALA A 90 9.24 14.05 17.30
N ALA A 91 9.47 15.09 16.49
CA ALA A 91 8.54 15.51 15.45
C ALA A 91 8.41 14.46 14.33
N GLN A 92 9.53 13.90 13.87
CA GLN A 92 9.54 12.82 12.87
C GLN A 92 8.75 11.60 13.37
N GLN A 93 9.01 11.16 14.61
CA GLN A 93 8.27 10.06 15.24
C GLN A 93 6.76 10.34 15.36
N ARG A 94 6.36 11.58 15.66
CA ARG A 94 4.93 11.95 15.70
C ARG A 94 4.26 11.82 14.33
N LEU A 95 4.95 12.19 13.25
CA LEU A 95 4.42 12.04 11.89
C LEU A 95 4.37 10.57 11.46
N TRP A 96 5.43 9.80 11.72
CA TRP A 96 5.49 8.37 11.45
C TRP A 96 4.41 7.57 12.19
N ARG A 97 4.07 7.96 13.42
CA ARG A 97 2.99 7.33 14.19
C ARG A 97 1.67 7.30 13.42
N VAL A 98 1.38 8.30 12.58
CA VAL A 98 0.17 8.31 11.73
C VAL A 98 0.19 7.14 10.75
N ARG A 99 1.34 6.84 10.12
CA ARG A 99 1.48 5.72 9.18
C ARG A 99 1.51 4.37 9.89
N GLU A 100 2.20 4.28 11.02
CA GLU A 100 2.38 3.04 11.77
C GLU A 100 1.07 2.54 12.41
N SER A 101 0.22 3.47 12.85
CA SER A 101 -1.08 3.16 13.45
C SER A 101 -2.16 2.68 12.46
N VAL A 102 -1.90 2.72 11.15
CA VAL A 102 -2.86 2.24 10.13
C VAL A 102 -3.17 0.76 10.35
N SER A 103 -2.15 -0.10 10.42
CA SER A 103 -2.37 -1.54 10.61
C SER A 103 -3.09 -1.86 11.92
N GLU A 104 -2.78 -1.11 12.98
CA GLU A 104 -3.42 -1.25 14.29
C GLU A 104 -4.91 -0.91 14.22
N VAL A 105 -5.28 0.24 13.65
CA VAL A 105 -6.69 0.66 13.60
C VAL A 105 -7.53 -0.26 12.72
N LEU A 106 -6.96 -0.76 11.61
CA LEU A 106 -7.67 -1.68 10.73
C LEU A 106 -7.99 -3.00 11.44
N GLY A 107 -7.13 -3.42 12.39
CA GLY A 107 -7.35 -4.62 13.21
C GLY A 107 -8.56 -4.55 14.13
N VAL A 108 -9.02 -3.34 14.50
CA VAL A 108 -10.24 -3.13 15.32
C VAL A 108 -11.49 -3.68 14.62
N TYR A 109 -11.47 -3.77 13.29
CA TYR A 109 -12.58 -4.27 12.47
C TYR A 109 -12.53 -5.78 12.20
N GLY A 110 -11.64 -6.50 12.90
CA GLY A 110 -11.38 -7.93 12.66
C GLY A 110 -10.45 -8.17 11.46
N PRO A 111 -10.27 -9.44 11.05
CA PRO A 111 -9.39 -9.78 9.94
C PRO A 111 -9.90 -9.17 8.62
N PRO A 112 -9.12 -8.31 7.94
CA PRO A 112 -9.55 -7.75 6.67
C PRO A 112 -9.30 -8.74 5.51
N LEU A 113 -10.05 -8.58 4.43
CA LEU A 113 -9.67 -9.17 3.15
C LEU A 113 -8.51 -8.35 2.58
N LYS A 114 -7.30 -8.92 2.66
CA LYS A 114 -6.05 -8.25 2.27
C LYS A 114 -5.67 -8.51 0.82
N PHE A 115 -5.23 -7.45 0.16
CA PHE A 115 -4.48 -7.49 -1.09
C PHE A 115 -3.16 -6.76 -0.87
N ASP A 116 -2.08 -7.41 -1.30
CA ASP A 116 -0.71 -6.91 -1.23
C ASP A 116 -0.16 -7.00 -2.64
N VAL A 117 0.09 -5.85 -3.25
CA VAL A 117 0.31 -5.72 -4.69
C VAL A 117 1.38 -4.68 -4.96
N SER A 118 2.15 -4.87 -6.02
CA SER A 118 2.89 -3.77 -6.64
C SER A 118 2.21 -3.36 -7.93
N LEU A 119 2.05 -2.05 -8.16
CA LEU A 119 1.41 -1.46 -9.33
C LEU A 119 2.28 -0.34 -9.93
N PRO A 120 2.29 -0.15 -11.26
CA PRO A 120 2.89 1.03 -11.87
C PRO A 120 2.22 2.31 -11.37
N LEU A 121 2.99 3.35 -11.04
CA LEU A 121 2.42 4.58 -10.45
C LEU A 121 1.35 5.23 -11.32
N ALA A 122 1.51 5.15 -12.65
CA ALA A 122 0.55 5.70 -13.60
C ALA A 122 -0.86 5.11 -13.52
N VAL A 123 -1.02 3.91 -12.95
CA VAL A 123 -2.33 3.25 -12.89
C VAL A 123 -2.95 3.28 -11.50
N ILE A 124 -2.26 3.77 -10.47
CA ILE A 124 -2.70 3.67 -9.07
C ILE A 124 -4.03 4.38 -8.84
N SER A 125 -4.20 5.59 -9.37
CA SER A 125 -5.46 6.35 -9.22
C SER A 125 -6.64 5.63 -9.88
N GLU A 126 -6.42 5.07 -11.06
CA GLU A 126 -7.45 4.31 -11.79
C GLU A 126 -7.77 2.99 -11.10
N PHE A 127 -6.74 2.27 -10.64
CA PHE A 127 -6.88 1.06 -9.84
C PHE A 127 -7.71 1.32 -8.58
N ALA A 128 -7.39 2.36 -7.81
CA ALA A 128 -8.14 2.69 -6.58
C ALA A 128 -9.61 2.96 -6.86
N ARG A 129 -9.91 3.68 -7.94
CA ARG A 129 -11.28 3.97 -8.39
C ARG A 129 -12.03 2.69 -8.77
N LEU A 130 -11.42 1.83 -9.60
CA LEU A 130 -12.01 0.56 -10.05
C LEU A 130 -12.16 -0.44 -8.90
N ALA A 131 -11.17 -0.52 -8.01
CA ALA A 131 -11.19 -1.36 -6.83
C ALA A 131 -12.33 -0.95 -5.89
N GLY A 132 -12.54 0.35 -5.66
CA GLY A 132 -13.67 0.86 -4.89
C GLY A 132 -15.03 0.47 -5.49
N GLN A 133 -15.18 0.57 -6.81
CA GLN A 133 -16.39 0.14 -7.52
C GLN A 133 -16.62 -1.37 -7.41
N LEU A 134 -15.55 -2.16 -7.49
CA LEU A 134 -15.61 -3.60 -7.38
C LEU A 134 -16.00 -4.04 -5.97
N VAL A 135 -15.41 -3.43 -4.94
CA VAL A 135 -15.78 -3.66 -3.54
C VAL A 135 -17.24 -3.31 -3.31
N HIS A 136 -17.71 -2.13 -3.77
CA HIS A 136 -19.11 -1.74 -3.62
C HIS A 136 -20.09 -2.72 -4.29
N ARG A 137 -19.73 -3.29 -5.44
CA ARG A 137 -20.56 -4.26 -6.16
C ARG A 137 -20.65 -5.61 -5.44
N HIS A 138 -19.55 -6.11 -4.89
CA HIS A 138 -19.47 -7.44 -4.28
C HIS A 138 -19.79 -7.46 -2.79
N ALA A 139 -19.46 -6.38 -2.08
CA ALA A 139 -19.62 -6.21 -0.65
C ALA A 139 -19.97 -4.74 -0.31
N PRO A 140 -21.25 -4.33 -0.48
CA PRO A 140 -21.68 -2.93 -0.33
C PRO A 140 -21.40 -2.31 1.04
N ASP A 141 -21.40 -3.12 2.10
CA ASP A 141 -21.14 -2.69 3.48
C ASP A 141 -19.64 -2.68 3.84
N ALA A 142 -18.78 -3.14 2.94
CA ALA A 142 -17.35 -3.23 3.16
C ALA A 142 -16.67 -1.87 2.96
N LEU A 143 -15.57 -1.67 3.69
CA LEU A 143 -14.78 -0.45 3.65
C LEU A 143 -13.39 -0.74 3.10
N PRO A 144 -13.09 -0.37 1.83
CA PRO A 144 -11.74 -0.50 1.29
C PRO A 144 -10.86 0.61 1.84
N VAL A 145 -9.66 0.27 2.29
CA VAL A 145 -8.63 1.21 2.76
C VAL A 145 -7.33 0.92 2.02
N LEU A 146 -6.80 1.93 1.32
CA LEU A 146 -5.57 1.83 0.53
C LEU A 146 -4.42 2.57 1.23
N PHE A 147 -3.29 1.91 1.42
CA PHE A 147 -2.09 2.49 2.03
C PHE A 147 -0.84 1.73 1.58
N GLY A 148 0.36 2.30 1.75
CA GLY A 148 1.60 1.57 1.48
C GLY A 148 2.70 2.44 0.88
N HIS A 149 3.78 1.78 0.46
CA HIS A 149 5.00 2.37 -0.08
C HIS A 149 4.81 2.83 -1.53
N ILE A 150 4.20 4.00 -1.71
CA ILE A 150 3.90 4.58 -3.02
C ILE A 150 5.17 4.87 -3.83
N GLY A 151 6.30 5.10 -3.15
CA GLY A 151 7.63 5.23 -3.77
C GLY A 151 8.10 3.98 -4.54
N GLU A 152 7.49 2.83 -4.29
CA GLU A 152 7.81 1.55 -4.95
C GLU A 152 6.64 1.02 -5.79
N GLY A 153 5.47 1.66 -5.66
CA GLY A 153 4.22 1.13 -6.16
C GLY A 153 3.69 -0.05 -5.33
N ASN A 154 4.31 -0.36 -4.20
CA ASN A 154 3.86 -1.39 -3.26
C ASN A 154 2.69 -0.84 -2.43
N LEU A 155 1.52 -1.45 -2.58
CA LEU A 155 0.27 -1.03 -1.94
C LEU A 155 -0.41 -2.19 -1.23
N HIS A 156 -1.02 -1.84 -0.11
CA HIS A 156 -1.94 -2.67 0.64
C HIS A 156 -3.35 -2.14 0.49
N LEU A 157 -4.22 -2.96 -0.09
CA LEU A 157 -5.66 -2.72 -0.06
C LEU A 157 -6.28 -3.68 0.96
N ASN A 158 -6.70 -3.13 2.09
CA ASN A 158 -7.43 -3.87 3.09
C ASN A 158 -8.92 -3.56 2.96
N VAL A 159 -9.74 -4.58 2.73
CA VAL A 159 -11.20 -4.46 2.70
C VAL A 159 -11.74 -4.90 4.05
N LEU A 160 -12.15 -3.94 4.86
CA LEU A 160 -12.74 -4.16 6.19
C LEU A 160 -14.22 -4.51 6.05
N ARG A 161 -14.78 -5.17 7.07
CA ARG A 161 -16.22 -5.49 7.15
C ARG A 161 -16.75 -6.30 5.95
N CYS A 162 -15.88 -6.98 5.21
CA CYS A 162 -16.27 -7.92 4.16
C CYS A 162 -16.79 -9.20 4.80
N ALA A 163 -17.99 -9.65 4.45
CA ALA A 163 -18.51 -10.89 4.97
C ALA A 163 -17.82 -12.10 4.28
N LEU A 164 -17.57 -13.18 5.02
CA LEU A 164 -16.83 -14.35 4.53
C LEU A 164 -17.41 -14.93 3.22
N GLN A 165 -18.74 -14.93 3.07
CA GLN A 165 -19.42 -15.41 1.87
C GLN A 165 -19.17 -14.55 0.62
N GLN A 166 -18.78 -13.29 0.79
CA GLN A 166 -18.47 -12.35 -0.30
C GLN A 166 -16.98 -12.39 -0.68
N GLU A 167 -16.11 -12.80 0.25
CA GLU A 167 -14.66 -12.73 0.09
C GLU A 167 -14.16 -13.47 -1.15
N HIS A 168 -14.64 -14.69 -1.41
CA HIS A 168 -14.15 -15.48 -2.54
C HIS A 168 -14.37 -14.76 -3.87
N ALA A 169 -15.60 -14.32 -4.14
CA ALA A 169 -15.96 -13.68 -5.38
C ALA A 169 -15.24 -12.33 -5.56
N LEU A 170 -15.16 -11.54 -4.48
CA LEU A 170 -14.42 -10.28 -4.48
C LEU A 170 -12.91 -10.51 -4.69
N TYR A 171 -12.33 -11.52 -4.05
CA TYR A 171 -10.91 -11.82 -4.16
C TYR A 171 -10.52 -12.19 -5.59
N ALA A 172 -11.27 -13.11 -6.22
CA ALA A 172 -11.00 -13.50 -7.61
C ALA A 172 -11.13 -12.32 -8.57
N ALA A 173 -12.19 -11.50 -8.43
CA ALA A 173 -12.38 -10.34 -9.29
C ALA A 173 -11.29 -9.27 -9.08
N MET A 174 -10.86 -9.05 -7.83
CA MET A 174 -9.81 -8.09 -7.51
C MET A 174 -8.45 -8.54 -8.04
N MET A 175 -8.12 -9.84 -7.92
CA MET A 175 -6.89 -10.38 -8.52
C MET A 175 -6.88 -10.21 -10.05
N GLY A 176 -8.03 -10.34 -10.71
CA GLY A 176 -8.19 -10.02 -12.13
C GLY A 176 -7.90 -8.55 -12.43
N LEU A 177 -8.52 -7.63 -11.67
CA LEU A 177 -8.26 -6.19 -11.81
C LEU A 177 -6.78 -5.83 -11.59
N ILE A 178 -6.13 -6.43 -10.58
CA ILE A 178 -4.71 -6.22 -10.32
C ILE A 178 -3.87 -6.65 -11.52
N ALA A 179 -4.17 -7.81 -12.11
CA ALA A 179 -3.50 -8.30 -13.32
C ALA A 179 -3.72 -7.37 -14.52
N ASP A 180 -4.95 -6.90 -14.74
CA ASP A 180 -5.29 -5.97 -15.83
C ASP A 180 -4.58 -4.62 -15.69
N CYS A 181 -4.31 -4.19 -14.46
CA CYS A 181 -3.50 -3.01 -14.16
C CYS A 181 -1.98 -3.25 -14.26
N GLY A 182 -1.53 -4.42 -14.73
CA GLY A 182 -0.11 -4.77 -14.82
C GLY A 182 0.56 -4.98 -13.46
N GLY A 183 -0.24 -5.32 -12.44
CA GLY A 183 0.24 -5.60 -11.10
C GLY A 183 0.73 -7.03 -10.90
N ASN A 184 1.39 -7.25 -9.77
CA ASN A 184 1.93 -8.56 -9.40
C ASN A 184 1.06 -9.28 -8.34
N VAL A 185 1.33 -10.56 -8.11
CA VAL A 185 0.57 -11.39 -7.17
C VAL A 185 0.85 -11.04 -5.70
N SER A 186 2.05 -10.56 -5.40
CA SER A 186 2.48 -10.15 -4.07
C SER A 186 3.67 -9.23 -4.18
N SER A 187 3.68 -8.18 -3.36
CA SER A 187 4.83 -7.32 -3.17
C SER A 187 5.76 -7.90 -2.09
N GLU A 188 5.23 -8.15 -0.89
CA GLU A 188 6.04 -8.50 0.29
C GLU A 188 5.54 -9.72 1.08
N HIS A 189 4.24 -10.03 1.04
CA HIS A 189 3.65 -11.09 1.86
C HIS A 189 3.84 -12.51 1.30
N GLY A 190 4.44 -12.62 0.11
CA GLY A 190 4.62 -13.88 -0.61
C GLY A 190 3.31 -14.46 -1.16
N VAL A 191 3.44 -15.63 -1.79
CA VAL A 191 2.33 -16.27 -2.52
C VAL A 191 1.48 -17.13 -1.58
N GLY A 192 2.11 -18.07 -0.88
CA GLY A 192 1.40 -19.03 -0.03
C GLY A 192 0.35 -19.85 -0.77
N SER A 193 -0.45 -20.63 -0.03
CA SER A 193 -1.54 -21.43 -0.61
C SER A 193 -2.64 -20.56 -1.23
N ARG A 194 -2.90 -19.39 -0.65
CA ARG A 194 -3.96 -18.48 -1.07
C ARG A 194 -3.72 -17.88 -2.45
N LYS A 195 -2.49 -17.47 -2.76
CA LYS A 195 -2.18 -16.79 -4.02
C LYS A 195 -1.55 -17.70 -5.07
N ARG A 196 -1.35 -19.00 -4.81
CA ARG A 196 -0.65 -19.93 -5.71
C ARG A 196 -1.24 -19.98 -7.13
N ALA A 197 -2.56 -19.87 -7.25
CA ALA A 197 -3.25 -19.85 -8.54
C ALA A 197 -2.91 -18.63 -9.41
N TYR A 198 -2.32 -17.60 -8.81
CA TYR A 198 -2.01 -16.31 -9.45
C TYR A 198 -0.51 -16.10 -9.65
N VAL A 199 0.33 -17.11 -9.37
CA VAL A 199 1.80 -16.98 -9.51
C VAL A 199 2.23 -16.58 -10.93
N GLY A 200 1.42 -16.93 -11.93
CA GLY A 200 1.62 -16.52 -13.33
C GLY A 200 1.54 -15.02 -13.58
N MET A 201 1.04 -14.21 -12.63
CA MET A 201 1.09 -12.75 -12.73
C MET A 201 2.52 -12.19 -12.58
N SER A 202 3.46 -12.98 -12.06
CA SER A 202 4.81 -12.52 -11.72
C SER A 202 5.92 -13.41 -12.24
N ARG A 203 5.57 -14.58 -12.79
CA ARG A 203 6.50 -15.63 -13.18
C ARG A 203 6.03 -16.25 -14.47
N GLU A 204 6.96 -16.35 -15.40
CA GLU A 204 6.73 -17.04 -16.65
C GLU A 204 6.69 -18.57 -16.43
N PRO A 205 6.12 -19.35 -17.37
CA PRO A 205 6.12 -20.81 -17.27
C PRO A 205 7.52 -21.40 -17.07
N ALA A 206 8.56 -20.79 -17.66
CA ALA A 206 9.95 -21.21 -17.48
C ALA A 206 10.47 -20.97 -16.05
N ASP A 207 10.12 -19.84 -15.43
CA ASP A 207 10.47 -19.54 -14.04
C ASP A 207 9.82 -20.56 -13.10
N ILE A 208 8.54 -20.84 -13.31
CA ILE A 208 7.77 -21.80 -12.52
C ILE A 208 8.37 -23.21 -12.65
N ALA A 209 8.78 -23.60 -13.86
CA ALA A 209 9.46 -24.87 -14.09
C ALA A 209 10.79 -24.97 -13.32
N ALA A 210 11.62 -23.91 -13.35
CA ALA A 210 12.87 -23.86 -12.60
C ALA A 210 12.64 -23.93 -11.08
N MET A 211 11.63 -23.22 -10.56
CA MET A 211 11.24 -23.29 -9.15
C MET A 211 10.84 -24.70 -8.73
N ARG A 212 10.11 -25.44 -9.57
CA ARG A 212 9.75 -26.85 -9.33
C ARG A 212 10.98 -27.76 -9.31
N THR A 213 11.96 -27.54 -10.21
CA THR A 213 13.22 -28.29 -10.21
C THR A 213 14.00 -28.10 -8.91
N VAL A 214 14.14 -26.86 -8.44
CA VAL A 214 14.80 -26.55 -7.16
C VAL A 214 14.05 -27.21 -5.99
N LYS A 215 12.71 -27.09 -5.95
CA LYS A 215 11.88 -27.71 -4.92
C LYS A 215 12.11 -29.23 -4.85
N HIS A 216 12.12 -29.91 -6.00
CA HIS A 216 12.33 -31.35 -6.05
C HIS A 216 13.72 -31.78 -5.60
N ALA A 217 14.76 -31.00 -5.93
CA ALA A 217 16.14 -31.31 -5.53
C ALA A 217 16.34 -31.28 -4.00
N PHE A 218 15.65 -30.37 -3.30
CA PHE A 218 15.76 -30.23 -1.84
C PHE A 218 14.68 -30.98 -1.04
N ASP A 219 13.54 -31.31 -1.66
CA ASP A 219 12.44 -32.02 -1.03
C ASP A 219 11.86 -33.09 -1.98
N PRO A 220 12.62 -34.17 -2.25
CA PRO A 220 12.21 -35.20 -3.20
C PRO A 220 10.97 -35.99 -2.75
N THR A 221 10.65 -35.98 -1.45
CA THR A 221 9.45 -36.64 -0.89
C THR A 221 8.22 -35.72 -0.84
N GLY A 222 8.39 -34.42 -1.10
CA GLY A 222 7.31 -33.43 -1.03
C GLY A 222 6.80 -33.16 0.39
N TYR A 223 7.57 -33.47 1.44
CA TYR A 223 7.12 -33.31 2.83
C TYR A 223 7.06 -31.85 3.27
N LEU A 224 7.99 -31.02 2.79
CA LEU A 224 8.14 -29.64 3.24
C LEU A 224 7.07 -28.74 2.60
N ASN A 225 5.99 -28.45 3.32
CA ASN A 225 4.94 -27.51 2.89
C ASN A 225 4.29 -27.88 1.53
N ALA A 226 3.89 -29.15 1.39
CA ALA A 226 3.41 -29.79 0.16
C ALA A 226 2.29 -29.06 -0.60
N ALA A 227 1.44 -28.27 0.08
CA ALA A 227 0.27 -27.62 -0.52
C ALA A 227 0.38 -26.10 -0.64
N VAL A 228 1.58 -25.53 -0.41
CA VAL A 228 1.75 -24.08 -0.32
C VAL A 228 1.91 -23.43 -1.69
N LEU A 229 2.96 -23.78 -2.44
CA LEU A 229 3.26 -23.10 -3.71
C LEU A 229 2.95 -23.94 -4.95
N PHE A 230 3.19 -25.23 -4.87
CA PHE A 230 2.98 -26.20 -5.93
C PHE A 230 2.11 -27.33 -5.39
N ASP A 231 1.30 -27.93 -6.26
CA ASP A 231 0.78 -29.28 -6.05
C ASP A 231 1.89 -30.32 -6.26
#